data_AF-A0A183UY81-F1
#
_entry.id   AF-A0A183UY81-F1
#
_cell.length_a   1.000
_cell.length_b   1.000
_cell.length_c   1.000
_cell.angle_alpha   90.00
_cell.angle_beta   90.00
_cell.angle_gamma   90.00
#
_symmetry.space_group_name_H-M   'P 1'
#
loop_
_entity.id
_entity.type
_entity.pdbx_description
1 polymer ?
#
loop_
_entity_poly.entity_id
_entity_poly.type
_entity_poly.pdbx_seq_one_letter_code
_entity_poly.pdbx_strand_id
1 'polypeptide(L)'
;MRYFAAAEARNNFIAATQNVQSCRVYLGKVQFPYCTEKEMSLMNETLNSAFNDIQTNSTLKKALDVYKATHKKLASLLQWFDKVINDTIIKDLDKANNEIAKKQKQLREERLSLMKKKIKSELGRELKITYDEGDDDDDFENEILALEAEKVDDQDELPGNNLSEILNLSQPDGRQPSPVPVSKLAPIPDKDTLFGDVKQKLDEYDNTRKALEKRNNLQREKQQIELQVIYVTFIVETYIYIYIYIYIYIYRSILIEFWNGNKK
;
A
#
# COMPACT_ATOMS: atom_id res chain seq x y z
N MET A 1 22.97 34.21 -34.29
CA MET A 1 22.33 34.52 -32.99
C MET A 1 20.87 34.10 -32.93
N ARG A 2 19.96 34.61 -33.79
CA ARG A 2 18.52 34.23 -33.76
C ARG A 2 18.25 32.73 -33.91
N TYR A 3 18.90 32.06 -34.86
CA TYR A 3 18.73 30.63 -35.09
C TYR A 3 19.07 29.77 -33.87
N PHE A 4 20.24 29.98 -33.26
CA PHE A 4 20.67 29.23 -32.08
C PHE A 4 19.71 29.42 -30.90
N ALA A 5 19.30 30.66 -30.62
CA ALA A 5 18.33 30.94 -29.56
C ALA A 5 16.97 30.28 -29.80
N ALA A 6 16.48 30.28 -31.05
CA ALA A 6 15.22 29.59 -31.37
C ALA A 6 15.35 28.07 -31.37
N ALA A 7 16.51 27.51 -31.74
CA ALA A 7 16.77 26.08 -31.68
C ALA A 7 16.78 25.59 -30.22
N GLU A 8 17.46 26.32 -29.35
CA GLU A 8 17.49 26.05 -27.91
C GLU A 8 16.08 26.15 -27.28
N ALA A 9 15.38 27.25 -27.54
CA ALA A 9 14.00 27.43 -27.08
C ALA A 9 13.08 26.31 -27.59
N ARG A 10 13.21 25.92 -28.87
CA ARG A 10 12.45 24.83 -29.46
C ARG A 10 12.70 23.50 -28.75
N ASN A 11 13.96 23.16 -28.50
CA ASN A 11 14.31 21.91 -27.83
C ASN A 11 13.70 21.85 -26.42
N ASN A 12 13.80 22.95 -25.66
CA ASN A 12 13.21 23.04 -24.33
C ASN A 12 11.67 22.90 -24.34
N PHE A 13 10.99 23.53 -25.30
CA PHE A 13 9.53 23.41 -25.43
C PHE A 13 9.09 22.02 -25.89
N ILE A 14 9.84 21.37 -26.79
CA ILE A 14 9.57 19.99 -27.18
C ILE A 14 9.73 19.06 -25.97
N ALA A 15 10.80 19.21 -25.20
CA ALA A 15 11.01 18.42 -23.99
C ALA A 15 9.89 18.65 -22.96
N ALA A 16 9.48 19.90 -22.73
CA ALA A 16 8.35 20.20 -21.86
C ALA A 16 7.04 19.55 -22.34
N THR A 17 6.76 19.60 -23.65
CA THR A 17 5.58 18.93 -24.22
C THR A 17 5.65 17.42 -24.02
N GLN A 18 6.81 16.81 -24.24
CA GLN A 18 7.01 15.38 -24.03
C GLN A 18 6.79 14.99 -22.57
N ASN A 19 7.29 15.77 -21.61
CA ASN A 19 7.06 15.52 -20.18
C ASN A 19 5.57 15.48 -19.83
N VAL A 20 4.80 16.47 -20.31
CA VAL A 20 3.33 16.50 -20.08
C VAL A 20 2.63 15.29 -20.72
N GLN A 21 3.04 14.90 -21.93
CA GLN A 21 2.46 13.72 -22.60
C GLN A 21 2.83 12.41 -21.89
N SER A 22 4.07 12.27 -21.43
CA SER A 22 4.50 11.11 -20.65
C SER A 22 3.70 11.00 -19.35
N CYS A 23 3.48 12.11 -18.64
CA CYS A 23 2.61 12.12 -17.45
C CYS A 23 1.19 11.63 -17.77
N ARG A 24 0.62 12.03 -18.90
CA ARG A 24 -0.71 11.53 -19.33
C ARG A 24 -0.71 10.02 -19.55
N VAL A 25 0.34 9.48 -20.17
CA VAL A 25 0.47 8.03 -20.41
C VAL A 25 0.61 7.28 -19.09
N TYR A 26 1.44 7.75 -18.17
CA TYR A 26 1.62 7.11 -16.85
C TYR A 26 0.32 7.12 -16.02
N LEU A 27 -0.42 8.22 -16.05
CA LEU A 27 -1.66 8.34 -15.30
C LEU A 27 -2.88 7.70 -15.98
N GLY A 28 -2.79 7.43 -17.29
CA GLY A 28 -3.62 6.54 -18.12
C GLY A 28 -5.14 6.69 -18.06
N LYS A 29 -5.71 6.52 -16.87
CA LYS A 29 -7.12 6.67 -16.53
C LYS A 29 -7.49 8.14 -16.26
N VAL A 30 -6.59 8.91 -15.68
CA VAL A 30 -6.87 10.30 -15.29
C VAL A 30 -6.83 11.22 -16.53
N GLN A 31 -7.98 11.82 -16.86
CA GLN A 31 -8.08 12.78 -17.95
C GLN A 31 -7.63 14.17 -17.50
N PHE A 32 -6.69 14.76 -18.23
CA PHE A 32 -6.16 16.08 -17.90
C PHE A 32 -7.14 17.16 -18.37
N PRO A 33 -7.65 18.02 -17.48
CA PRO A 33 -8.61 19.08 -17.84
C PRO A 33 -7.95 20.27 -18.55
N TYR A 34 -6.63 20.40 -18.43
CA TYR A 34 -5.81 21.43 -19.06
C TYR A 34 -4.62 20.77 -19.76
N CYS A 35 -4.03 21.45 -20.74
CA CYS A 35 -2.93 20.89 -21.55
C CYS A 35 -3.37 19.57 -22.21
N THR A 36 -4.55 19.61 -22.81
CA THR A 36 -5.09 18.48 -23.57
C THR A 36 -4.17 18.12 -24.73
N GLU A 37 -4.28 16.89 -25.23
CA GLU A 37 -3.50 16.45 -26.40
C GLU A 37 -3.61 17.43 -27.57
N LYS A 38 -4.82 17.93 -27.85
CA LYS A 38 -5.06 18.94 -28.90
C LYS A 38 -4.28 20.23 -28.65
N GLU A 39 -4.25 20.71 -27.41
CA GLU A 39 -3.55 21.95 -27.03
C GLU A 39 -2.03 21.78 -27.11
N MET A 40 -1.52 20.63 -26.69
CA MET A 40 -0.09 20.32 -26.76
C MET A 40 0.37 20.09 -28.21
N SER A 41 -0.45 19.46 -29.04
CA SER A 41 -0.21 19.33 -30.49
C SER A 41 -0.19 20.70 -31.17
N LEU A 42 -1.15 21.58 -30.85
CA LEU A 42 -1.18 22.95 -31.37
C LEU A 42 0.08 23.73 -30.98
N MET A 43 0.59 23.57 -29.75
CA MET A 43 1.84 24.17 -29.32
C MET A 43 3.04 23.66 -30.14
N ASN A 44 3.15 22.34 -30.34
CA ASN A 44 4.21 21.75 -31.15
C ASN A 44 4.17 22.18 -32.63
N GLU A 45 2.99 22.21 -33.23
CA GLU A 45 2.80 22.66 -34.62
C GLU A 45 3.19 24.13 -34.78
N THR A 46 2.73 24.98 -33.86
CA THR A 46 3.03 26.42 -33.89
C THR A 46 4.53 26.68 -33.66
N LEU A 47 5.16 25.92 -32.77
CA LEU A 47 6.59 25.99 -32.51
C LEU A 47 7.42 25.59 -33.73
N ASN A 48 7.07 24.49 -34.41
CA ASN A 48 7.75 24.05 -35.62
C ASN A 48 7.55 25.04 -36.77
N SER A 49 6.34 25.60 -36.93
CA SER A 49 6.07 26.63 -37.92
C SER A 49 6.90 27.89 -37.68
N ALA A 50 7.00 28.35 -36.43
CA ALA A 50 7.81 29.51 -36.06
C ALA A 50 9.32 29.27 -36.17
N PHE A 51 9.78 28.05 -35.95
CA PHE A 51 11.18 27.69 -36.15
C PHE A 51 11.55 27.66 -37.64
N ASN A 52 10.67 27.11 -38.49
CA ASN A 52 10.88 27.05 -39.94
C ASN A 52 10.85 28.46 -40.58
N ASP A 53 10.08 29.39 -40.01
CA ASP A 53 9.97 30.78 -40.45
C ASP A 53 10.44 31.76 -39.36
N ILE A 54 11.69 31.59 -38.95
CA ILE A 54 12.31 32.36 -37.86
C ILE A 54 12.55 33.83 -38.21
N GLN A 55 12.51 34.19 -39.49
CA GLN A 55 12.77 35.55 -39.94
C GLN A 55 11.54 36.45 -39.79
N THR A 56 10.35 35.84 -39.79
CA THR A 56 9.09 36.58 -39.76
C THR A 56 8.60 36.81 -38.33
N ASN A 57 8.54 38.08 -37.93
CA ASN A 57 8.11 38.48 -36.59
C ASN A 57 6.65 38.10 -36.28
N SER A 58 5.77 38.02 -37.29
CA SER A 58 4.37 37.61 -37.07
C SER A 58 4.26 36.14 -36.65
N THR A 59 5.05 35.25 -37.26
CA THR A 59 5.09 33.82 -36.93
C THR A 59 5.65 33.59 -35.53
N LEU A 60 6.71 34.32 -35.15
CA LEU A 60 7.26 34.32 -33.79
C LEU A 60 6.27 34.86 -32.74
N LYS A 61 5.55 35.94 -33.06
CA LYS A 61 4.53 36.52 -32.17
C LYS A 61 3.37 35.55 -31.92
N LYS A 62 2.90 34.88 -32.98
CA LYS A 62 1.87 33.83 -32.86
C LYS A 62 2.33 32.68 -31.95
N ALA A 63 3.58 32.23 -32.10
CA ALA A 63 4.14 31.20 -31.23
C ALA A 63 4.24 31.65 -29.77
N LEU A 64 4.63 32.91 -29.54
CA LEU A 64 4.67 33.49 -28.20
C LEU A 64 3.29 33.53 -27.55
N ASP A 65 2.24 33.91 -28.28
CA ASP A 65 0.88 33.97 -27.77
C ASP A 65 0.36 32.56 -27.40
N VAL A 66 0.62 31.56 -28.25
CA VAL A 66 0.30 30.15 -27.95
C VAL A 66 1.06 29.67 -26.72
N TYR A 67 2.36 29.97 -26.61
CA TYR A 67 3.15 29.61 -25.44
C TYR A 67 2.62 30.24 -24.15
N LYS A 68 2.33 31.55 -24.15
CA LYS A 68 1.76 32.24 -22.99
C LYS A 68 0.43 31.62 -22.57
N ALA A 69 -0.40 31.20 -23.54
CA ALA A 69 -1.66 30.52 -23.26
C ALA A 69 -1.42 29.11 -22.67
N THR A 70 -0.52 28.32 -23.25
CA THR A 70 -0.20 26.97 -22.76
C THR A 70 0.44 27.00 -21.38
N HIS A 71 1.34 27.95 -21.12
CA HIS A 71 1.98 28.12 -19.82
C HIS A 71 0.94 28.42 -18.72
N LYS A 72 -0.05 29.29 -19.00
CA LYS A 72 -1.17 29.51 -18.06
C LYS A 72 -1.98 28.24 -17.80
N LYS A 73 -2.24 27.44 -18.83
CA LYS A 73 -2.95 26.16 -18.69
C LYS A 73 -2.14 25.13 -17.91
N LEU A 74 -0.82 25.11 -18.09
CA LEU A 74 0.08 24.24 -17.34
C LEU A 74 0.11 24.64 -15.85
N ALA A 75 0.14 25.93 -15.56
CA ALA A 75 -0.01 26.43 -14.20
C ALA A 75 -1.34 25.98 -13.55
N SER A 76 -2.45 26.09 -14.28
CA SER A 76 -3.74 25.57 -13.83
C SER A 76 -3.75 24.05 -13.65
N LEU A 77 -3.05 23.31 -14.52
CA LEU A 77 -2.92 21.85 -14.40
C LEU A 77 -2.19 21.45 -13.13
N LEU A 78 -1.09 22.15 -12.81
CA LEU A 78 -0.33 21.90 -11.58
C LEU A 78 -1.15 22.21 -10.33
N GLN A 79 -1.88 23.34 -10.31
CA GLN A 79 -2.82 23.66 -9.23
C GLN A 79 -3.94 22.63 -9.07
N TRP A 80 -4.43 22.11 -10.20
CA TRP A 80 -5.43 21.06 -10.17
C TRP A 80 -4.86 19.74 -9.62
N PHE A 81 -3.63 19.35 -9.98
CA PHE A 81 -2.98 18.18 -9.39
C PHE A 81 -2.79 18.31 -7.89
N ASP A 82 -2.28 19.45 -7.43
CA ASP A 82 -2.10 19.73 -6.00
C ASP A 82 -3.43 19.61 -5.23
N LYS A 83 -4.51 20.15 -5.79
CA LYS A 83 -5.85 19.98 -5.23
C LYS A 83 -6.28 18.51 -5.18
N VAL A 84 -6.12 17.75 -6.27
CA VAL A 84 -6.49 16.32 -6.31
C VAL A 84 -5.71 15.52 -5.25
N ILE A 85 -4.40 15.78 -5.11
CA ILE A 85 -3.54 15.11 -4.15
C ILE A 85 -3.97 15.44 -2.72
N ASN A 86 -4.01 16.74 -2.38
CA ASN A 86 -4.23 17.18 -1.01
C ASN A 86 -5.69 17.01 -0.55
N ASP A 87 -6.67 17.23 -1.43
CA ASP A 87 -8.07 17.16 -1.05
C ASP A 87 -8.69 15.77 -1.20
N THR A 88 -8.07 14.85 -1.95
CA THR A 88 -8.62 13.51 -2.17
C THR A 88 -7.65 12.41 -1.77
N ILE A 89 -6.46 12.37 -2.37
CA ILE A 89 -5.53 11.23 -2.18
C ILE A 89 -5.04 11.15 -0.73
N ILE A 90 -4.51 12.25 -0.19
CA ILE A 90 -3.98 12.28 1.18
C ILE A 90 -5.09 12.04 2.19
N LYS A 91 -6.23 12.69 2.05
CA LYS A 91 -7.38 12.50 2.96
C LYS A 91 -7.92 11.07 2.95
N ASP A 92 -7.99 10.44 1.78
CA ASP A 92 -8.42 9.04 1.68
C ASP A 92 -7.38 8.09 2.29
N LEU A 93 -6.07 8.38 2.13
CA LEU A 93 -4.99 7.63 2.75
C LEU A 93 -5.05 7.73 4.28
N ASP A 94 -5.16 8.94 4.83
CA ASP A 94 -5.26 9.18 6.27
C ASP A 94 -6.48 8.47 6.86
N LYS A 95 -7.61 8.51 6.14
CA LYS A 95 -8.82 7.79 6.56
C LYS A 95 -8.58 6.29 6.58
N ALA A 96 -7.95 5.73 5.56
CA ALA A 96 -7.65 4.30 5.49
C ALA A 96 -6.70 3.86 6.62
N ASN A 97 -5.64 4.64 6.89
CA ASN A 97 -4.70 4.36 7.99
C ASN A 97 -5.42 4.36 9.35
N ASN A 98 -6.26 5.36 9.59
CA ASN A 98 -7.07 5.43 10.81
C ASN A 98 -8.03 4.24 10.95
N GLU A 99 -8.65 3.79 9.85
CA GLU A 99 -9.52 2.60 9.86
C GLU A 99 -8.73 1.31 10.14
N ILE A 100 -7.52 1.19 9.59
CA ILE A 100 -6.62 0.06 9.84
C ILE A 100 -6.23 0.00 11.31
N ALA A 101 -5.76 1.11 11.89
CA ALA A 101 -5.39 1.18 13.31
C ALA A 101 -6.56 0.78 14.21
N LYS A 102 -7.75 1.32 13.93
CA LYS A 102 -8.97 0.99 14.68
C LYS A 102 -9.35 -0.48 14.57
N LYS A 103 -9.20 -1.09 13.39
CA LYS A 103 -9.46 -2.52 13.16
C LYS A 103 -8.43 -3.42 13.84
N GLN A 104 -7.16 -3.01 13.88
CA GLN A 104 -6.12 -3.72 14.60
C GLN A 104 -6.40 -3.73 16.11
N LYS A 105 -6.77 -2.59 16.70
CA LYS A 105 -7.20 -2.51 18.11
C LYS A 105 -8.38 -3.45 18.40
N GLN A 106 -9.43 -3.39 17.59
CA GLN A 106 -10.60 -4.29 17.71
C GLN A 106 -10.20 -5.78 17.64
N LEU A 107 -9.32 -6.14 16.71
CA LEU A 107 -8.86 -7.53 16.57
C LEU A 107 -8.05 -8.01 17.79
N ARG A 108 -7.22 -7.14 18.38
CA ARG A 108 -6.48 -7.46 19.62
C ARG A 108 -7.43 -7.66 20.80
N GLU A 109 -8.41 -6.77 20.97
CA GLU A 109 -9.44 -6.89 22.01
C GLU A 109 -10.24 -8.19 21.87
N GLU A 110 -10.64 -8.55 20.65
CA GLU A 110 -11.33 -9.81 20.36
C GLU A 110 -10.46 -11.03 20.67
N ARG A 111 -9.17 -11.03 20.26
CA ARG A 111 -8.22 -12.11 20.56
C ARG A 111 -8.07 -12.30 22.07
N LEU A 112 -7.94 -11.22 22.83
CA LEU A 112 -7.84 -11.26 24.30
C LEU A 112 -9.13 -11.81 24.93
N SER A 113 -10.29 -11.37 24.46
CA SER A 113 -11.60 -11.84 24.91
C SER A 113 -11.79 -13.34 24.67
N LEU A 114 -11.43 -13.83 23.47
CA LEU A 114 -11.49 -15.25 23.12
C LEU A 114 -10.52 -16.08 23.97
N MET A 115 -9.30 -15.58 24.20
CA MET A 115 -8.32 -16.24 25.05
C MET A 115 -8.79 -16.38 26.50
N LYS A 116 -9.36 -15.30 27.08
CA LYS A 116 -9.98 -15.33 28.42
C LYS A 116 -11.09 -16.37 28.52
N LYS A 117 -11.98 -16.42 27.52
CA LYS A 117 -13.07 -17.41 27.47
C LYS A 117 -12.53 -18.84 27.43
N LYS A 118 -11.55 -19.10 26.56
CA LYS A 118 -10.94 -20.43 26.40
C LYS A 118 -10.23 -20.91 27.67
N ILE A 119 -9.47 -20.03 28.33
CA ILE A 119 -8.75 -20.37 29.56
C ILE A 119 -9.71 -20.59 30.73
N LYS A 120 -10.79 -19.79 30.82
CA LYS A 120 -11.84 -20.03 31.80
C LYS A 120 -12.52 -21.39 31.59
N SER A 121 -12.78 -21.79 30.34
CA SER A 121 -13.42 -23.08 30.05
C SER A 121 -12.50 -24.29 30.24
N GLU A 122 -11.21 -24.19 29.89
CA GLU A 122 -10.28 -25.32 29.91
C GLU A 122 -9.54 -25.47 31.25
N LEU A 123 -9.18 -24.37 31.91
CA LEU A 123 -8.36 -24.36 33.12
C LEU A 123 -9.11 -23.88 34.38
N GLY A 124 -10.35 -23.41 34.24
CA GLY A 124 -11.16 -22.90 35.36
C GLY A 124 -10.60 -21.64 36.03
N ARG A 125 -9.59 -21.00 35.43
CA ARG A 125 -8.92 -19.79 35.94
C ARG A 125 -9.34 -18.58 35.12
N GLU A 126 -9.56 -17.45 35.79
CA GLU A 126 -9.80 -16.17 35.12
C GLU A 126 -8.50 -15.40 34.92
N LEU A 127 -8.20 -15.05 33.66
CA LEU A 127 -7.13 -14.14 33.31
C LEU A 127 -7.56 -12.69 33.53
N LYS A 128 -6.89 -12.00 34.46
CA LYS A 128 -7.08 -10.58 34.77
C LYS A 128 -6.15 -9.67 33.95
N ILE A 129 -5.86 -10.02 32.69
CA ILE A 129 -5.12 -9.14 31.79
C ILE A 129 -6.11 -8.10 31.26
N THR A 130 -5.96 -6.84 31.63
CA THR A 130 -6.70 -5.72 31.04
C THR A 130 -5.83 -5.05 29.99
N TYR A 131 -6.47 -4.59 28.91
CA TYR A 131 -5.81 -3.69 27.97
C TYR A 131 -5.82 -2.31 28.63
N ASP A 132 -4.64 -1.72 28.84
CA ASP A 132 -4.52 -0.35 29.31
C ASP A 132 -4.32 0.55 28.08
N GLU A 133 -5.12 1.61 27.95
CA GLU A 133 -5.08 2.50 26.78
C GLU A 133 -3.80 3.37 26.72
N GLY A 134 -2.90 3.23 27.69
CA GLY A 134 -1.62 3.94 27.79
C GLY A 134 -0.38 3.05 27.87
N ASP A 135 -0.49 1.76 27.55
CA ASP A 135 0.67 0.88 27.37
C ASP A 135 1.17 1.06 25.92
N ASP A 136 1.80 2.21 25.65
CA ASP A 136 2.47 2.58 24.39
C ASP A 136 3.71 1.69 24.08
N ASP A 137 3.94 0.63 24.86
CA ASP A 137 5.03 -0.35 24.73
C ASP A 137 4.68 -1.52 23.78
N ASP A 138 3.68 -1.35 22.90
CA ASP A 138 3.55 -2.22 21.73
C ASP A 138 4.62 -1.79 20.72
N ASP A 139 5.79 -2.47 20.72
CA ASP A 139 6.91 -2.31 19.76
C ASP A 139 6.42 -2.08 18.31
N PHE A 140 5.28 -2.66 17.94
CA PHE A 140 4.66 -2.53 16.62
C PHE A 140 3.95 -1.18 16.35
N GLU A 141 3.33 -0.55 17.35
CA GLU A 141 2.77 0.81 17.19
C GLU A 141 3.87 1.85 17.13
N ASN A 142 4.91 1.71 17.95
CA ASN A 142 6.13 2.51 17.81
C ASN A 142 6.83 2.26 16.47
N GLU A 143 6.85 1.03 15.96
CA GLU A 143 7.39 0.71 14.63
C GLU A 143 6.54 1.31 13.49
N ILE A 144 5.20 1.28 13.58
CA ILE A 144 4.33 1.95 12.60
C ILE A 144 4.45 3.46 12.68
N LEU A 145 4.44 4.07 13.87
CA LEU A 145 4.66 5.50 14.06
C LEU A 145 6.05 5.93 13.59
N ALA A 146 7.08 5.12 13.83
CA ALA A 146 8.43 5.36 13.32
C ALA A 146 8.49 5.24 11.80
N LEU A 147 7.87 4.23 11.18
CA LEU A 147 7.78 4.08 9.72
C LEU A 147 6.93 5.18 9.07
N GLU A 148 5.92 5.70 9.77
CA GLU A 148 5.13 6.86 9.34
C GLU A 148 5.95 8.16 9.47
N ALA A 149 6.70 8.34 10.56
CA ALA A 149 7.60 9.48 10.75
C ALA A 149 8.77 9.47 9.73
N GLU A 150 9.35 8.30 9.45
CA GLU A 150 10.41 8.11 8.47
C GLU A 150 9.93 8.37 7.03
N LYS A 151 8.63 8.10 6.74
CA LYS A 151 7.99 8.48 5.46
C LYS A 151 7.65 9.96 5.35
N VAL A 152 7.54 10.68 6.46
CA VAL A 152 7.26 12.13 6.46
C VAL A 152 8.54 12.92 6.19
N ASP A 153 9.70 12.49 6.69
CA ASP A 153 11.00 13.12 6.41
C ASP A 153 11.40 13.03 4.92
N ASP A 154 11.09 11.91 4.24
CA ASP A 154 11.36 11.75 2.80
C ASP A 154 10.50 12.66 1.90
N GLN A 155 9.40 13.24 2.40
CA GLN A 155 8.58 14.16 1.61
C GLN A 155 9.21 15.55 1.55
N ASP A 156 9.85 16.04 2.62
CA ASP A 156 10.35 17.41 2.70
C ASP A 156 11.54 17.70 1.77
N GLU A 157 12.25 16.66 1.31
CA GLU A 157 13.43 16.79 0.43
C GLU A 157 13.16 16.60 -1.08
N LEU A 158 11.92 16.30 -1.49
CA LEU A 158 11.61 16.16 -2.92
C LEU A 158 11.64 17.54 -3.62
N PRO A 159 12.44 17.71 -4.70
CA PRO A 159 12.46 18.96 -5.45
C PRO A 159 11.08 19.22 -6.07
N GLY A 160 10.39 20.25 -5.59
CA GLY A 160 9.07 20.65 -6.09
C GLY A 160 7.95 20.78 -5.06
N ASN A 161 8.22 20.59 -3.77
CA ASN A 161 7.22 20.72 -2.70
C ASN A 161 6.50 22.06 -2.67
N ASN A 162 7.18 23.13 -3.06
CA ASN A 162 6.54 24.42 -3.14
C ASN A 162 6.00 24.65 -4.55
N LEU A 163 4.74 24.25 -4.77
CA LEU A 163 4.03 24.55 -6.02
C LEU A 163 4.14 26.03 -6.39
N SER A 164 4.15 26.93 -5.40
CA SER A 164 4.33 28.36 -5.67
C SER A 164 5.71 28.67 -6.26
N GLU A 165 6.77 27.98 -5.85
CA GLU A 165 8.12 28.11 -6.43
C GLU A 165 8.15 27.61 -7.87
N ILE A 166 7.55 26.45 -8.17
CA ILE A 166 7.44 25.93 -9.55
C ILE A 166 6.65 26.89 -10.45
N LEU A 167 5.52 27.43 -9.95
CA LEU A 167 4.72 28.42 -10.66
C LEU A 167 5.46 29.76 -10.86
N ASN A 168 6.48 30.03 -10.04
CA ASN A 168 7.31 31.24 -10.11
C ASN A 168 8.54 31.09 -11.01
N LEU A 169 9.01 29.87 -11.30
CA LEU A 169 10.25 29.60 -12.07
C LEU A 169 10.15 29.90 -13.58
N SER A 170 8.98 30.13 -14.14
CA SER A 170 8.81 30.35 -15.59
C SER A 170 7.83 31.48 -15.86
N GLN A 171 8.29 32.74 -15.87
CA GLN A 171 7.40 33.87 -16.17
C GLN A 171 7.88 34.65 -17.40
N PRO A 172 7.12 34.62 -18.51
CA PRO A 172 7.54 35.27 -19.75
C PRO A 172 7.57 36.80 -19.70
N ASP A 173 6.95 37.44 -18.69
CA ASP A 173 6.92 38.91 -18.53
C ASP A 173 7.25 39.38 -17.08
N GLY A 174 7.78 38.50 -16.21
CA GLY A 174 8.06 38.82 -14.79
C GLY A 174 6.82 39.16 -13.93
N ARG A 175 5.61 38.85 -14.43
CA ARG A 175 4.34 38.99 -13.71
C ARG A 175 3.72 37.62 -13.49
N GLN A 176 3.29 37.39 -12.26
CA GLN A 176 2.67 36.15 -11.81
C GLN A 176 1.58 35.70 -12.79
N PRO A 177 1.61 34.47 -13.33
CA PRO A 177 0.38 33.83 -13.76
C PRO A 177 -0.47 33.76 -12.51
N SER A 178 -1.41 34.69 -12.38
CA SER A 178 -2.29 34.76 -11.22
C SER A 178 -2.94 33.38 -11.05
N PRO A 179 -2.78 32.72 -9.88
CA PRO A 179 -3.40 31.44 -9.64
C PRO A 179 -4.86 31.48 -10.03
N VAL A 180 -5.33 30.44 -10.72
CA VAL A 180 -6.74 30.39 -11.06
C VAL A 180 -7.48 30.22 -9.74
N PRO A 181 -8.50 31.06 -9.43
CA PRO A 181 -9.27 30.89 -8.21
C PRO A 181 -9.76 29.44 -8.11
N VAL A 182 -9.70 28.84 -6.91
CA VAL A 182 -10.03 27.42 -6.69
C VAL A 182 -11.45 27.06 -7.21
N SER A 183 -12.37 28.02 -7.21
CA SER A 183 -13.73 27.90 -7.75
C SER A 183 -13.82 27.80 -9.27
N LYS A 184 -12.78 28.22 -9.99
CA LYS A 184 -12.66 28.16 -11.46
C LYS A 184 -11.77 27.01 -11.93
N LEU A 185 -11.15 26.26 -11.02
CA LEU A 185 -10.44 25.03 -11.35
C LEU A 185 -11.44 23.96 -11.78
N ALA A 186 -10.99 23.09 -12.69
CA ALA A 186 -11.75 21.93 -13.11
C ALA A 186 -12.14 21.06 -11.88
N PRO A 187 -13.27 20.35 -11.96
CA PRO A 187 -13.68 19.45 -10.90
C PRO A 187 -12.63 18.35 -10.69
N ILE A 188 -12.59 17.82 -9.47
CA ILE A 188 -11.77 16.66 -9.12
C ILE A 188 -12.37 15.44 -9.84
N PRO A 189 -11.55 14.52 -10.39
CA PRO A 189 -12.02 13.26 -10.96
C PRO A 189 -12.82 12.45 -9.93
N ASP A 190 -13.69 11.56 -10.40
CA ASP A 190 -14.31 10.60 -9.50
C ASP A 190 -13.29 9.57 -8.96
N LYS A 191 -13.67 8.89 -7.88
CA LYS A 191 -12.79 7.93 -7.22
C LYS A 191 -12.44 6.74 -8.13
N ASP A 192 -13.37 6.30 -8.96
CA ASP A 192 -13.15 5.17 -9.87
C ASP A 192 -12.15 5.52 -10.98
N THR A 193 -12.16 6.76 -11.47
CA THR A 193 -11.14 7.25 -12.42
C THR A 193 -9.78 7.41 -11.76
N LEU A 194 -9.74 7.84 -10.50
CA LEU A 194 -8.50 8.10 -9.77
C LEU A 194 -7.81 6.83 -9.27
N PHE A 195 -8.57 5.91 -8.67
CA PHE A 195 -8.05 4.70 -8.01
C PHE A 195 -8.27 3.43 -8.84
N GLY A 196 -9.11 3.48 -9.89
CA GLY A 196 -9.46 2.32 -10.68
C GLY A 196 -10.45 1.39 -9.98
N ASP A 197 -10.48 0.12 -10.41
CA ASP A 197 -11.36 -0.89 -9.83
C ASP A 197 -10.78 -1.43 -8.52
N VAL A 198 -11.00 -0.68 -7.44
CA VAL A 198 -10.64 -1.09 -6.07
C VAL A 198 -11.34 -2.40 -5.68
N LYS A 199 -12.53 -2.65 -6.22
CA LYS A 199 -13.31 -3.85 -5.96
C LYS A 199 -12.61 -5.09 -6.52
N GLN A 200 -12.05 -5.03 -7.72
CA GLN A 200 -11.24 -6.11 -8.27
C GLN A 200 -10.08 -6.47 -7.32
N LYS A 201 -9.39 -5.48 -6.76
CA LYS A 201 -8.28 -5.74 -5.82
C LYS A 201 -8.75 -6.32 -4.49
N LEU A 202 -9.90 -5.88 -3.99
CA LEU A 202 -10.52 -6.46 -2.81
C LEU A 202 -10.93 -7.92 -3.05
N ASP A 203 -11.51 -8.23 -4.21
CA ASP A 203 -11.91 -9.58 -4.60
C ASP A 203 -10.68 -10.51 -4.72
N GLU A 204 -9.58 -10.04 -5.30
CA GLU A 204 -8.28 -10.77 -5.33
C GLU A 204 -7.78 -11.09 -3.92
N TYR A 205 -7.82 -10.11 -3.01
CA TYR A 205 -7.42 -10.28 -1.62
C TYR A 205 -8.32 -11.28 -0.87
N ASP A 206 -9.63 -11.18 -1.03
CA ASP A 206 -10.60 -12.08 -0.39
C ASP A 206 -10.43 -13.53 -0.87
N ASN A 207 -10.16 -13.72 -2.16
CA ASN A 207 -9.86 -15.05 -2.70
C ASN A 207 -8.57 -15.62 -2.09
N THR A 208 -7.55 -14.80 -1.94
CA THR A 208 -6.27 -15.18 -1.31
C THR A 208 -6.48 -15.56 0.16
N ARG A 209 -7.28 -14.79 0.90
CA ARG A 209 -7.62 -15.08 2.30
C ARG A 209 -8.35 -16.41 2.44
N LYS A 210 -9.38 -16.67 1.62
CA LYS A 210 -10.13 -17.94 1.63
C LYS A 210 -9.25 -19.15 1.34
N ALA A 211 -8.31 -19.01 0.40
CA ALA A 211 -7.36 -20.08 0.08
C ALA A 211 -6.42 -20.39 1.26
N LEU A 212 -5.94 -19.36 1.96
CA LEU A 212 -5.11 -19.52 3.16
C LEU A 212 -5.87 -20.18 4.32
N GLU A 213 -7.11 -19.75 4.57
CA GLU A 213 -7.97 -20.36 5.60
C GLU A 213 -8.21 -21.85 5.34
N LYS A 214 -8.54 -22.21 4.08
CA LYS A 214 -8.73 -23.61 3.69
C LYS A 214 -7.47 -24.44 3.92
N ARG A 215 -6.30 -23.90 3.56
CA ARG A 215 -5.00 -24.57 3.79
C ARG A 215 -4.72 -24.78 5.27
N ASN A 216 -4.97 -23.76 6.09
CA ASN A 216 -4.74 -23.83 7.53
C ASN A 216 -5.66 -24.84 8.21
N ASN A 217 -6.94 -24.92 7.81
CA ASN A 217 -7.88 -25.90 8.35
C ASN A 217 -7.45 -27.34 8.02
N LEU A 218 -7.10 -27.61 6.76
CA LEU A 218 -6.58 -28.92 6.35
C LEU A 218 -5.32 -29.31 7.13
N GLN A 219 -4.44 -28.35 7.42
CA GLN A 219 -3.22 -28.59 8.18
C GLN A 219 -3.52 -28.92 9.65
N ARG A 220 -4.49 -28.22 10.27
CA ARG A 220 -4.94 -28.54 11.63
C ARG A 220 -5.58 -29.92 11.71
N GLU A 221 -6.42 -30.29 10.75
CA GLU A 221 -7.03 -31.63 10.67
C GLU A 221 -5.96 -32.72 10.57
N LYS A 222 -4.93 -32.53 9.73
CA LYS A 222 -3.80 -33.45 9.64
C LYS A 222 -3.04 -33.59 10.96
N GLN A 223 -2.70 -32.49 11.61
CA GLN A 223 -2.02 -32.51 12.91
C GLN A 223 -2.87 -33.22 13.97
N GLN A 224 -4.19 -33.04 13.95
CA GLN A 224 -5.09 -33.70 14.89
C GLN A 224 -5.15 -35.22 14.67
N ILE A 225 -5.15 -35.67 13.40
CA ILE A 225 -5.05 -37.09 13.06
C ILE A 225 -3.70 -37.66 13.49
N GLU A 226 -2.59 -36.96 13.23
CA GLU A 226 -1.25 -37.38 13.67
C GLU A 226 -1.18 -37.56 15.19
N LEU A 227 -1.71 -36.61 15.95
CA LEU A 227 -1.78 -36.70 17.41
C LEU A 227 -2.61 -37.90 17.89
N GLN A 228 -3.74 -38.20 17.22
CA GLN A 228 -4.53 -39.38 17.54
C GLN A 228 -3.76 -40.68 17.27
N VAL A 229 -3.04 -40.77 16.14
CA VAL A 229 -2.23 -41.94 15.82
C VAL A 229 -1.13 -42.13 16.86
N ILE A 230 -0.39 -41.08 17.20
CA ILE A 230 0.66 -41.13 18.24
C ILE A 230 0.08 -41.61 19.58
N TYR A 231 -1.08 -41.09 19.97
CA TYR A 231 -1.74 -41.49 21.21
C TYR A 231 -2.12 -42.98 21.22
N VAL A 232 -2.66 -43.49 20.11
CA VAL A 232 -3.00 -44.91 19.96
C VAL A 232 -1.73 -45.78 20.00
N THR A 233 -0.67 -45.38 19.29
CA THR A 233 0.61 -46.11 19.31
C THR A 233 1.18 -46.17 20.72
N PHE A 234 1.17 -45.06 21.46
CA PHE A 234 1.65 -45.01 22.83
C PHE A 234 0.87 -45.94 23.77
N ILE A 235 -0.47 -46.01 23.63
CA ILE A 235 -1.31 -46.95 24.40
C ILE A 235 -0.96 -48.40 24.08
N VAL A 236 -0.80 -48.73 22.80
CA VAL A 236 -0.48 -50.10 22.38
C VAL A 236 0.90 -50.52 22.91
N GLU A 237 1.89 -49.64 22.79
CA GLU A 237 3.25 -49.89 23.31
C GLU A 237 3.24 -50.09 24.83
N THR A 238 2.58 -49.20 25.58
CA THR A 238 2.48 -49.36 27.05
C THR A 238 1.74 -50.63 27.44
N TYR A 239 0.68 -51.01 26.73
CA TYR A 239 -0.04 -52.27 26.98
C TYR A 239 0.84 -53.51 26.74
N ILE A 240 1.60 -53.52 25.65
CA ILE A 240 2.57 -54.59 25.35
C ILE A 240 3.65 -54.67 26.45
N TYR A 241 4.20 -53.54 26.87
CA TYR A 241 5.20 -53.48 27.94
C TYR A 241 4.66 -54.05 29.26
N ILE A 242 3.44 -53.68 29.65
CA ILE A 242 2.78 -54.20 30.85
C ILE A 242 2.58 -55.72 30.73
N TYR A 243 2.12 -56.20 29.57
CA TYR A 243 1.86 -57.62 29.35
C TYR A 243 3.15 -58.46 29.43
N ILE A 244 4.23 -57.99 28.80
CA ILE A 244 5.56 -58.63 28.87
C ILE A 244 6.07 -58.65 30.31
N TYR A 245 5.95 -57.53 31.04
CA TYR A 245 6.39 -57.43 32.42
C TYR A 245 5.65 -58.42 33.34
N ILE A 246 4.32 -58.51 33.20
CA ILE A 246 3.50 -59.48 33.94
C ILE A 246 3.92 -60.92 33.58
N TYR A 247 4.11 -61.22 32.30
CA TYR A 247 4.51 -62.56 31.85
C TYR A 247 5.87 -62.98 32.43
N ILE A 248 6.87 -62.09 32.40
CA ILE A 248 8.19 -62.32 32.99
C ILE A 248 8.07 -62.54 34.51
N TYR A 249 7.25 -61.73 35.19
CA TYR A 249 7.05 -61.84 36.63
C TYR A 249 6.41 -63.18 37.03
N ILE A 250 5.40 -63.63 36.28
CA ILE A 250 4.76 -64.94 36.47
C ILE A 250 5.76 -66.07 36.25
N TYR A 251 6.49 -66.06 35.13
CA TYR A 251 7.49 -67.08 34.83
C TYR A 251 8.58 -67.17 35.88
N ARG A 252 9.08 -66.02 36.35
CA ARG A 252 10.06 -65.96 37.43
C ARG A 252 9.52 -66.56 38.72
N SER A 253 8.27 -66.27 39.06
CA SER A 253 7.60 -66.81 40.26
C SER A 253 7.47 -68.33 40.18
N ILE A 254 7.03 -68.87 39.04
CA ILE A 254 6.92 -70.31 38.79
C ILE A 254 8.29 -70.99 38.87
N LEU A 255 9.33 -70.41 38.26
CA LEU A 255 10.70 -70.94 38.32
C LEU A 255 11.25 -70.98 39.74
N ILE A 256 10.97 -69.95 40.55
CA ILE A 256 11.35 -69.91 41.97
C ILE A 256 10.65 -71.02 42.76
N GLU A 257 9.35 -71.23 42.55
CA GLU A 257 8.60 -72.31 43.20
C GLU A 257 9.11 -73.70 42.78
N PHE A 258 9.37 -73.91 41.48
CA PHE A 258 9.92 -75.17 40.97
C PHE A 258 11.31 -75.47 41.55
N TRP A 259 12.18 -74.46 41.65
CA TRP A 259 13.53 -74.64 42.18
C TRP A 259 13.55 -74.84 43.71
N ASN A 260 12.61 -74.23 44.43
CA ASN A 260 12.46 -74.44 45.88
C ASN A 260 11.73 -75.75 46.23
N GLY A 261 10.84 -76.25 45.34
CA GLY A 261 10.16 -77.54 45.49
C GLY A 261 11.08 -78.75 45.31
N ASN A 262 12.15 -78.63 44.51
CA ASN A 262 13.18 -79.66 44.32
C ASN A 262 14.26 -79.70 45.43
N LYS A 263 14.08 -78.94 46.52
CA LYS A 263 14.99 -78.92 47.69
C LYS A 263 14.45 -79.67 48.91
N LYS A 264 13.41 -80.50 48.75
CA LYS A 264 12.94 -81.47 49.76
C LYS A 264 13.26 -82.88 49.32
#